data_AF-A0A6I3F5Z8-F1
#
_entry.id   AF-A0A6I3F5Z8-F1
#
_cell.length_a   1.000
_cell.length_b   1.000
_cell.length_c   1.000
_cell.angle_alpha   90.00
_cell.angle_beta   90.00
_cell.angle_gamma   90.00
#
_symmetry.space_group_name_H-M   'P 1'
#
loop_
_entity.id
_entity.type
_entity.pdbx_description
1 polymer ?
#
loop_
_entity_poly.entity_id
_entity_poly.type
_entity_poly.pdbx_seq_one_letter_code
_entity_poly.pdbx_strand_id
1 'polypeptide(L)'
;MSERLWPPNNRRLDLGDDAFAVPPADLRDRVTGQTLTELEFRESGRQSVSDFEAVLATVGKSIADFENILDFGCGSGRILRHFSGIAGAATVHGCDTDPDVVAWCESNLPFARFEHTNALPPLPYADNTFDLIVNFSVFTHLPESFQDAWLAELARVSTDDAVILLTVNGLHGFNELVQTWLDWPRDPTPMLETMRDRGFLYIEKDSWVGSTYPDWYHSTFHSPAYVMQHWGRFFEIAGYFPRAGLDYQDIVLLRNGQVTEPAANFLSPTAATHDGTPPEATEEFVRFLYEVVLDRTDIDAPAVGHWVTKLRKGEFTKAELFAHFLITPEGRSKFNRNPYFTPLLNVWDPAPSFSQFGSGVGAIDRAQIVDVGAMIFESQLDVYEPLVTSGKWDVVGFEPNRDEARIRQEQHPEQCVIPDALGDGNAATLHINQGVATSSLLESNTERLDDMIGLANWMVTVREENLSTRRLDEVAEVRAPALLKLDVQGGELLVLESAVRTLEETLVVHVETEFFPMYKNQPLFRDIDTFLSENGFEFFSFGDQFRYYCNDRVASDTRKWPTTRLIWTDSIFVPTPERIDTLDLSRTMSLCWVMHDLYNSYDYAAWVLGRFDDRHGSSWRSTYLEFTEQEF
;
A
#
# COMPACT_ATOMS: atom_id res chain seq x y z
N MET A 1 35.29 -37.74 -15.75
CA MET A 1 35.86 -36.79 -14.79
C MET A 1 35.18 -35.45 -15.08
N SER A 2 34.25 -34.91 -14.32
CA SER A 2 33.77 -35.16 -12.96
C SER A 2 32.25 -34.98 -12.90
N GLU A 3 31.59 -35.79 -12.07
CA GLU A 3 30.18 -35.75 -11.69
C GLU A 3 29.88 -34.66 -10.65
N ARG A 4 28.61 -34.17 -10.68
CA ARG A 4 27.80 -33.47 -9.65
C ARG A 4 28.19 -32.00 -9.33
N LEU A 5 27.27 -31.07 -9.00
CA LEU A 5 26.10 -31.14 -8.11
C LEU A 5 25.06 -30.03 -8.44
N TRP A 6 23.81 -30.40 -8.72
CA TRP A 6 22.63 -29.83 -8.04
C TRP A 6 21.46 -30.82 -8.22
N PRO A 7 20.83 -31.33 -7.14
CA PRO A 7 19.71 -32.24 -7.29
C PRO A 7 18.44 -31.46 -7.66
N PRO A 8 17.56 -32.02 -8.50
CA PRO A 8 16.24 -31.46 -8.77
C PRO A 8 15.30 -31.88 -7.63
N ASN A 9 15.18 -31.07 -6.58
CA ASN A 9 14.15 -31.27 -5.56
C ASN A 9 13.56 -29.89 -5.23
N ASN A 10 12.57 -29.44 -6.01
CA ASN A 10 11.62 -28.44 -5.52
C ASN A 10 10.43 -29.20 -4.95
N ARG A 11 10.53 -29.65 -3.70
CA ARG A 11 9.37 -30.15 -2.98
C ARG A 11 8.55 -28.93 -2.57
N ARG A 12 7.37 -28.75 -3.17
CA ARG A 12 6.40 -27.78 -2.62
C ARG A 12 5.81 -28.38 -1.35
N LEU A 13 5.61 -27.54 -0.33
CA LEU A 13 4.82 -27.93 0.84
C LEU A 13 3.39 -28.28 0.40
N ASP A 14 2.97 -29.51 0.66
CA ASP A 14 1.57 -29.92 0.51
C ASP A 14 0.83 -29.47 1.78
N LEU A 15 -0.03 -28.47 1.63
CA LEU A 15 -0.76 -27.87 2.75
C LEU A 15 -1.87 -28.78 3.29
N GLY A 16 -2.26 -29.84 2.54
CA GLY A 16 -3.29 -30.81 2.93
C GLY A 16 -4.63 -30.21 3.37
N ASP A 17 -5.51 -31.09 3.86
CA ASP A 17 -6.65 -30.71 4.67
C ASP A 17 -6.22 -30.72 6.15
N ASP A 18 -6.34 -29.57 6.84
CA ASP A 18 -6.08 -29.48 8.29
C ASP A 18 -7.10 -30.33 9.07
N ALA A 19 -6.70 -31.58 9.34
CA ALA A 19 -7.51 -32.55 10.08
C ALA A 19 -7.38 -32.41 11.61
N PHE A 20 -6.57 -31.47 12.10
CA PHE A 20 -6.38 -31.27 13.54
C PHE A 20 -7.51 -30.44 14.14
N ALA A 21 -7.69 -30.58 15.45
CA ALA A 21 -8.63 -29.76 16.20
C ALA A 21 -8.29 -28.28 16.04
N VAL A 22 -9.31 -27.43 16.00
CA VAL A 22 -9.13 -25.98 16.04
C VAL A 22 -9.19 -25.53 17.51
N PRO A 23 -8.33 -24.60 17.96
CA PRO A 23 -8.36 -24.10 19.32
C PRO A 23 -9.72 -23.48 19.65
N PRO A 24 -10.16 -23.55 20.91
CA PRO A 24 -11.34 -22.82 21.35
C PRO A 24 -11.17 -21.31 21.14
N ALA A 25 -12.30 -20.59 21.06
CA ALA A 25 -12.32 -19.19 20.67
C ALA A 25 -11.42 -18.28 21.53
N ASP A 26 -11.32 -18.56 22.83
CA ASP A 26 -10.46 -17.80 23.74
C ASP A 26 -8.96 -17.98 23.44
N LEU A 27 -8.52 -19.18 23.04
CA LEU A 27 -7.13 -19.42 22.62
C LEU A 27 -6.83 -18.94 21.19
N ARG A 28 -7.87 -18.70 20.37
CA ARG A 28 -7.70 -18.02 19.08
C ARG A 28 -7.53 -16.51 19.26
N ASP A 29 -8.36 -15.91 20.11
CA ASP A 29 -8.35 -14.49 20.43
C ASP A 29 -7.00 -14.01 20.99
N ARG A 30 -6.37 -14.83 21.85
CA ARG A 30 -5.01 -14.60 22.39
C ARG A 30 -3.88 -14.66 21.35
N VAL A 31 -4.17 -15.04 20.11
CA VAL A 31 -3.18 -15.17 19.03
C VAL A 31 -3.43 -14.17 17.93
N THR A 32 -4.70 -13.86 17.65
CA THR A 32 -5.08 -12.98 16.55
C THR A 32 -5.53 -11.60 17.00
N GLY A 33 -5.63 -11.35 18.32
CA GLY A 33 -6.13 -10.10 18.88
C GLY A 33 -7.62 -9.85 18.65
N GLN A 34 -8.31 -10.84 18.08
CA GLN A 34 -9.72 -10.81 17.68
C GLN A 34 -10.28 -12.23 17.72
N THR A 35 -11.57 -12.36 18.00
CA THR A 35 -12.23 -13.66 18.11
C THR A 35 -12.59 -14.21 16.73
N LEU A 36 -11.62 -14.81 16.03
CA LEU A 36 -11.83 -15.44 14.74
C LEU A 36 -12.72 -16.69 14.85
N THR A 37 -13.50 -16.95 13.81
CA THR A 37 -14.14 -18.26 13.56
C THR A 37 -13.09 -19.33 13.27
N GLU A 38 -13.50 -20.60 13.33
CA GLU A 38 -12.60 -21.72 13.00
C GLU A 38 -12.09 -21.65 11.56
N LEU A 39 -12.93 -21.17 10.64
CA LEU A 39 -12.59 -21.04 9.22
C LEU A 39 -11.58 -19.91 9.02
N GLU A 40 -11.83 -18.72 9.55
CA GLU A 40 -10.93 -17.57 9.44
C GLU A 40 -9.56 -17.86 10.09
N PHE A 41 -9.54 -18.59 11.20
CA PHE A 41 -8.29 -18.99 11.84
C PHE A 41 -7.44 -19.92 10.95
N ARG A 42 -8.08 -20.89 10.30
CA ARG A 42 -7.40 -21.79 9.35
C ARG A 42 -6.96 -21.07 8.10
N GLU A 43 -7.80 -20.19 7.55
CA GLU A 43 -7.50 -19.53 6.29
C GLU A 43 -6.41 -18.48 6.46
N SER A 44 -6.44 -17.69 7.52
CA SER A 44 -5.34 -16.77 7.85
C SER A 44 -4.04 -17.52 8.10
N GLY A 45 -4.07 -18.67 8.77
CA GLY A 45 -2.91 -19.55 8.94
C GLY A 45 -2.34 -20.04 7.61
N ARG A 46 -3.21 -20.55 6.73
CA ARG A 46 -2.86 -21.03 5.38
C ARG A 46 -2.28 -19.91 4.51
N GLN A 47 -2.86 -18.72 4.59
CA GLN A 47 -2.36 -17.55 3.88
C GLN A 47 -0.97 -17.15 4.38
N SER A 48 -0.75 -17.07 5.70
CA SER A 48 0.60 -16.78 6.25
C SER A 48 1.65 -17.79 5.81
N VAL A 49 1.31 -19.07 5.69
CA VAL A 49 2.23 -20.09 5.15
C VAL A 49 2.51 -19.85 3.67
N SER A 50 1.49 -19.47 2.91
CA SER A 50 1.63 -19.12 1.49
C SER A 50 2.51 -17.89 1.30
N ASP A 51 2.41 -16.90 2.19
CA ASP A 51 3.26 -15.71 2.23
C ASP A 51 4.72 -16.08 2.53
N PHE A 52 4.96 -16.98 3.50
CA PHE A 52 6.31 -17.48 3.79
C PHE A 52 6.89 -18.30 2.63
N GLU A 53 6.10 -19.17 1.99
CA GLU A 53 6.49 -19.87 0.76
C GLU A 53 6.76 -18.88 -0.39
N ALA A 54 6.05 -17.75 -0.42
CA ALA A 54 6.31 -16.67 -1.37
C ALA A 54 7.70 -16.07 -1.18
N VAL A 55 8.05 -15.77 0.06
CA VAL A 55 9.34 -15.17 0.44
C VAL A 55 10.49 -16.17 0.33
N LEU A 56 10.36 -17.40 0.83
CA LEU A 56 11.43 -18.42 0.77
C LEU A 56 11.83 -18.76 -0.66
N ALA A 57 10.87 -18.74 -1.57
CA ALA A 57 11.16 -18.98 -2.96
C ALA A 57 12.00 -17.87 -3.60
N THR A 58 12.04 -16.66 -3.05
CA THR A 58 12.97 -15.59 -3.45
C THR A 58 14.42 -15.93 -3.07
N VAL A 59 14.67 -17.04 -2.38
CA VAL A 59 16.02 -17.61 -2.19
C VAL A 59 16.14 -19.01 -2.74
N GLY A 60 15.17 -19.45 -3.54
CA GLY A 60 15.15 -20.79 -4.15
C GLY A 60 14.94 -21.91 -3.14
N LYS A 61 14.23 -21.66 -2.04
CA LYS A 61 13.86 -22.65 -1.02
C LYS A 61 12.32 -22.72 -0.85
N SER A 62 11.82 -23.84 -0.34
CA SER A 62 10.48 -24.04 0.19
C SER A 62 10.58 -24.49 1.65
N ILE A 63 9.51 -24.37 2.45
CA ILE A 63 9.50 -24.85 3.84
C ILE A 63 9.86 -26.35 3.90
N ALA A 64 9.45 -27.11 2.88
CA ALA A 64 9.74 -28.53 2.76
C ALA A 64 11.22 -28.89 2.48
N ASP A 65 12.09 -27.89 2.23
CA ASP A 65 13.53 -28.09 2.01
C ASP A 65 14.35 -28.05 3.30
N PHE A 66 13.72 -27.75 4.43
CA PHE A 66 14.38 -27.59 5.74
C PHE A 66 14.12 -28.80 6.64
N GLU A 67 15.11 -29.13 7.48
CA GLU A 67 15.08 -30.32 8.34
C GLU A 67 14.68 -30.00 9.78
N ASN A 68 15.03 -28.82 10.30
CA ASN A 68 14.77 -28.41 11.69
C ASN A 68 14.17 -27.01 11.73
N ILE A 69 12.85 -26.97 11.88
CA ILE A 69 12.05 -25.75 11.70
C ILE A 69 11.54 -25.26 13.05
N LEU A 70 11.70 -23.98 13.35
CA LEU A 70 11.10 -23.32 14.51
C LEU A 70 10.03 -22.30 14.08
N ASP A 71 8.83 -22.42 14.62
CA ASP A 71 7.84 -21.34 14.67
C ASP A 71 8.00 -20.60 16.03
N PHE A 72 8.65 -19.45 15.99
CA PHE A 72 8.94 -18.63 17.17
C PHE A 72 7.71 -17.77 17.49
N GLY A 73 7.12 -17.92 18.67
CA GLY A 73 5.83 -17.31 19.01
C GLY A 73 4.67 -18.00 18.30
N CYS A 74 4.61 -19.32 18.38
CA CYS A 74 3.68 -20.14 17.59
C CYS A 74 2.20 -19.98 17.98
N GLY A 75 1.92 -19.33 19.12
CA GLY A 75 0.58 -19.21 19.69
C GLY A 75 -0.09 -20.58 19.84
N SER A 76 -1.37 -20.64 19.46
CA SER A 76 -2.17 -21.87 19.41
C SER A 76 -2.01 -22.65 18.07
N GLY A 77 -0.86 -22.48 17.40
CA GLY A 77 -0.49 -23.22 16.20
C GLY A 77 -1.28 -22.82 14.96
N ARG A 78 -1.54 -21.51 14.78
CA ARG A 78 -2.26 -20.96 13.61
C ARG A 78 -1.52 -21.29 12.31
N ILE A 79 -0.21 -21.07 12.29
CA ILE A 79 0.66 -21.31 11.13
C ILE A 79 1.14 -22.76 11.16
N LEU A 80 1.71 -23.18 12.29
CA LEU A 80 2.36 -24.48 12.46
C LEU A 80 1.50 -25.67 12.02
N ARG A 81 0.18 -25.67 12.24
CA ARG A 81 -0.75 -26.75 11.82
C ARG A 81 -0.61 -27.16 10.35
N HIS A 82 -0.25 -26.20 9.49
CA HIS A 82 -0.09 -26.40 8.05
C HIS A 82 1.26 -27.04 7.67
N PHE A 83 2.18 -27.23 8.63
CA PHE A 83 3.43 -27.96 8.44
C PHE A 83 3.26 -29.47 8.64
N SER A 84 2.05 -29.94 8.92
CA SER A 84 1.78 -31.37 9.10
C SER A 84 2.11 -32.23 7.87
N GLY A 85 2.05 -31.67 6.66
CA GLY A 85 2.43 -32.35 5.42
C GLY A 85 3.93 -32.73 5.33
N ILE A 86 4.79 -32.09 6.12
CA ILE A 86 6.23 -32.39 6.22
C ILE A 86 6.61 -33.12 7.51
N ALA A 87 5.62 -33.48 8.33
CA ALA A 87 5.82 -34.27 9.53
C ALA A 87 6.54 -35.59 9.22
N GLY A 88 7.70 -35.80 9.85
CA GLY A 88 8.53 -37.00 9.65
C GLY A 88 9.59 -36.87 8.55
N ALA A 89 9.50 -35.86 7.67
CA ALA A 89 10.59 -35.42 6.81
C ALA A 89 11.42 -34.31 7.49
N ALA A 90 10.75 -33.45 8.26
CA ALA A 90 11.36 -32.43 9.09
C ALA A 90 10.97 -32.61 10.56
N THR A 91 11.80 -32.07 11.45
CA THR A 91 11.47 -31.88 12.86
C THR A 91 10.92 -30.47 13.03
N VAL A 92 9.63 -30.38 13.38
CA VAL A 92 8.94 -29.09 13.56
C VAL A 92 8.84 -28.76 15.04
N HIS A 93 9.24 -27.54 15.38
CA HIS A 93 9.22 -26.98 16.73
C HIS A 93 8.34 -25.73 16.76
N GLY A 94 7.63 -25.54 17.86
CA GLY A 94 6.94 -24.29 18.20
C GLY A 94 7.32 -23.87 19.61
N CYS A 95 7.39 -22.56 19.86
CA CYS A 95 7.49 -22.07 21.23
C CYS A 95 6.67 -20.81 21.44
N ASP A 96 6.14 -20.64 22.65
CA ASP A 96 5.38 -19.45 23.04
C ASP A 96 5.59 -19.13 24.53
N THR A 97 5.20 -17.93 24.94
CA THR A 97 5.24 -17.47 26.34
C THR A 97 3.93 -17.73 27.09
N ASP A 98 2.82 -17.98 26.39
CA ASP A 98 1.56 -18.38 27.03
C ASP A 98 1.57 -19.93 27.27
N PRO A 99 1.58 -20.40 28.54
CA PRO A 99 1.60 -21.82 28.82
C PRO A 99 0.31 -22.56 28.41
N ASP A 100 -0.83 -21.87 28.31
CA ASP A 100 -2.11 -22.48 27.92
C ASP A 100 -2.12 -22.81 26.43
N VAL A 101 -1.62 -21.91 25.57
CA VAL A 101 -1.55 -22.16 24.11
C VAL A 101 -0.52 -23.24 23.79
N VAL A 102 0.60 -23.28 24.53
CA VAL A 102 1.60 -24.35 24.42
C VAL A 102 0.99 -25.70 24.81
N ALA A 103 0.35 -25.80 25.97
CA ALA A 103 -0.29 -27.04 26.43
C ALA A 103 -1.40 -27.52 25.47
N TRP A 104 -2.14 -26.58 24.87
CA TRP A 104 -3.12 -26.90 23.82
C TRP A 104 -2.43 -27.48 22.59
N CYS A 105 -1.34 -26.87 22.12
CA CYS A 105 -0.60 -27.35 20.95
C CYS A 105 -0.01 -28.74 21.18
N GLU A 106 0.61 -28.99 22.33
CA GLU A 106 1.14 -30.32 22.69
C GLU A 106 0.07 -31.41 22.63
N SER A 107 -1.15 -31.08 23.06
CA SER A 107 -2.26 -32.03 23.10
C SER A 107 -2.91 -32.28 21.74
N ASN A 108 -2.82 -31.32 20.81
CA ASN A 108 -3.62 -31.32 19.58
C ASN A 108 -2.80 -31.34 18.27
N LEU A 109 -1.51 -31.04 18.31
CA LEU A 109 -0.61 -31.02 17.15
C LEU A 109 0.58 -31.99 17.37
N PRO A 110 0.33 -33.30 17.50
CA PRO A 110 1.34 -34.29 17.95
C PRO A 110 2.51 -34.50 16.98
N PHE A 111 2.48 -33.89 15.80
CA PHE A 111 3.55 -33.97 14.81
C PHE A 111 4.71 -33.01 15.10
N ALA A 112 4.51 -32.04 16.00
CA ALA A 112 5.50 -31.04 16.36
C ALA A 112 5.85 -31.09 17.85
N ARG A 113 6.97 -30.48 18.20
CA ARG A 113 7.46 -30.33 19.59
C ARG A 113 7.20 -28.91 20.05
N PHE A 114 6.68 -28.75 21.26
CA PHE A 114 6.36 -27.44 21.79
C PHE A 114 7.15 -27.20 23.08
N GLU A 115 7.62 -25.97 23.24
CA GLU A 115 8.34 -25.54 24.43
C GLU A 115 7.75 -24.24 24.94
N HIS A 116 7.47 -24.18 26.24
CA HIS A 116 7.12 -22.94 26.91
C HIS A 116 8.38 -22.12 27.19
N THR A 117 8.34 -20.83 26.85
CA THR A 117 9.48 -19.90 26.95
C THR A 117 9.16 -18.74 27.88
N ASN A 118 10.19 -18.04 28.34
CA ASN A 118 10.01 -16.82 29.13
C ASN A 118 9.88 -15.60 28.21
N ALA A 119 9.49 -14.45 28.76
CA ALA A 119 9.41 -13.18 28.03
C ALA A 119 10.74 -12.72 27.41
N LEU A 120 11.87 -13.21 27.94
CA LEU A 120 13.22 -12.95 27.44
C LEU A 120 13.96 -14.29 27.26
N PRO A 121 14.98 -14.32 26.38
CA PRO A 121 15.82 -15.50 26.17
C PRO A 121 16.49 -16.00 27.46
N PRO A 122 16.98 -17.26 27.50
CA PRO A 122 17.20 -18.14 26.35
C PRO A 122 16.02 -19.05 26.00
N LEU A 123 15.96 -19.45 24.73
CA LEU A 123 15.22 -20.61 24.26
C LEU A 123 15.87 -21.90 24.77
N PRO A 124 15.08 -22.94 25.09
CA PRO A 124 15.59 -24.23 25.58
C PRO A 124 16.18 -25.11 24.46
N TYR A 125 16.78 -24.50 23.44
CA TYR A 125 17.39 -25.19 22.30
C TYR A 125 18.91 -25.02 22.31
N ALA A 126 19.62 -26.02 21.79
CA ALA A 126 21.07 -25.96 21.63
C ALA A 126 21.47 -24.90 20.60
N ASP A 127 22.71 -24.44 20.67
CA ASP A 127 23.28 -23.59 19.61
C ASP A 127 23.20 -24.31 18.25
N ASN A 128 23.01 -23.58 17.16
CA ASN A 128 23.01 -24.13 15.80
C ASN A 128 22.02 -25.29 15.59
N THR A 129 20.78 -25.14 16.06
CA THR A 129 19.74 -26.19 15.97
C THR A 129 18.89 -26.05 14.70
N PHE A 130 18.46 -24.83 14.36
CA PHE A 130 17.44 -24.62 13.33
C PHE A 130 18.05 -24.17 12.01
N ASP A 131 17.54 -24.71 10.90
CA ASP A 131 17.86 -24.28 9.54
C ASP A 131 16.75 -23.42 8.92
N LEU A 132 15.53 -23.43 9.50
CA LEU A 132 14.48 -22.45 9.26
C LEU A 132 13.89 -21.95 10.57
N ILE A 133 13.76 -20.63 10.70
CA ILE A 133 12.96 -19.99 11.75
C ILE A 133 11.91 -19.12 11.08
N VAL A 134 10.66 -19.29 11.45
CA VAL A 134 9.55 -18.40 11.06
C VAL A 134 8.98 -17.72 12.29
N ASN A 135 8.51 -16.50 12.11
CA ASN A 135 7.80 -15.73 13.11
C ASN A 135 6.75 -14.87 12.43
N PHE A 136 5.54 -14.84 12.98
CA PHE A 136 4.49 -13.94 12.54
C PHE A 136 3.89 -13.18 13.72
N SER A 137 3.93 -11.86 13.65
CA SER A 137 3.42 -10.90 14.60
C SER A 137 3.94 -11.05 16.05
N VAL A 138 5.26 -11.18 16.24
CA VAL A 138 5.89 -11.01 17.58
C VAL A 138 6.71 -9.72 17.65
N PHE A 139 7.64 -9.50 16.71
CA PHE A 139 8.45 -8.27 16.69
C PHE A 139 7.61 -6.99 16.51
N THR A 140 6.38 -7.14 16.03
CA THR A 140 5.32 -6.11 16.00
C THR A 140 4.85 -5.68 17.38
N HIS A 141 5.24 -6.38 18.45
CA HIS A 141 4.78 -6.14 19.83
C HIS A 141 5.87 -5.93 20.88
N LEU A 142 7.14 -6.03 20.49
CA LEU A 142 8.26 -6.03 21.43
C LEU A 142 8.96 -4.68 21.51
N PRO A 143 9.31 -4.19 22.72
CA PRO A 143 10.22 -3.05 22.83
C PRO A 143 11.61 -3.39 22.28
N GLU A 144 12.35 -2.37 21.86
CA GLU A 144 13.65 -2.51 21.18
C GLU A 144 14.64 -3.41 21.93
N SER A 145 14.74 -3.30 23.25
CA SER A 145 15.65 -4.12 24.06
C SER A 145 15.28 -5.60 24.06
N PHE A 146 14.00 -5.94 23.93
CA PHE A 146 13.54 -7.32 23.80
C PHE A 146 13.86 -7.82 22.40
N GLN A 147 13.67 -7.00 21.36
CA GLN A 147 14.04 -7.36 20.00
C GLN A 147 15.54 -7.67 19.90
N ASP A 148 16.41 -6.84 20.49
CA ASP A 148 17.85 -7.08 20.50
C ASP A 148 18.22 -8.40 21.18
N ALA A 149 17.60 -8.70 22.33
CA ALA A 149 17.82 -9.94 23.05
C ALA A 149 17.35 -11.16 22.22
N TRP A 150 16.19 -11.06 21.58
CA TRP A 150 15.65 -12.13 20.76
C TRP A 150 16.40 -12.31 19.45
N LEU A 151 16.83 -11.26 18.76
CA LEU A 151 17.65 -11.37 17.55
C LEU A 151 18.98 -12.08 17.85
N ALA A 152 19.63 -11.74 18.97
CA ALA A 152 20.84 -12.43 19.42
C ALA A 152 20.58 -13.92 19.72
N GLU A 153 19.46 -14.23 20.37
CA GLU A 153 19.09 -15.61 20.69
C GLU A 153 18.71 -16.42 19.46
N LEU A 154 17.96 -15.84 18.53
CA LEU A 154 17.60 -16.46 17.26
C LEU A 154 18.86 -16.73 16.43
N ALA A 155 19.85 -15.83 16.46
CA ALA A 155 21.15 -16.06 15.84
C ALA A 155 21.89 -17.24 16.49
N ARG A 156 21.86 -17.34 17.83
CA ARG A 156 22.47 -18.46 18.58
C ARG A 156 21.90 -19.82 18.18
N VAL A 157 20.57 -19.93 18.09
CA VAL A 157 19.90 -21.21 17.79
C VAL A 157 19.84 -21.52 16.30
N SER A 158 20.19 -20.57 15.43
CA SER A 158 20.27 -20.74 13.98
C SER A 158 21.59 -21.40 13.58
N THR A 159 21.55 -22.31 12.60
CA THR A 159 22.75 -22.82 11.91
C THR A 159 23.37 -21.74 11.00
N ASP A 160 24.63 -21.90 10.58
CA ASP A 160 25.34 -20.92 9.74
C ASP A 160 24.67 -20.63 8.37
N ASP A 161 23.81 -21.53 7.88
CA ASP A 161 23.07 -21.39 6.61
C ASP A 161 21.56 -21.23 6.82
N ALA A 162 21.15 -20.95 8.06
CA ALA A 162 19.75 -20.82 8.42
C ALA A 162 19.09 -19.67 7.67
N VAL A 163 17.82 -19.89 7.31
CA VAL A 163 16.94 -18.84 6.81
C VAL A 163 15.96 -18.47 7.91
N ILE A 164 15.81 -17.17 8.16
CA ILE A 164 14.92 -16.66 9.19
C ILE A 164 13.92 -15.69 8.53
N LEU A 165 12.63 -15.88 8.79
CA LEU A 165 11.54 -15.01 8.35
C LEU A 165 10.88 -14.38 9.56
N LEU A 166 11.00 -13.07 9.70
CA LEU A 166 10.37 -12.33 10.80
C LEU A 166 9.44 -11.26 10.23
N THR A 167 8.33 -10.98 10.90
CA THR A 167 7.41 -9.91 10.51
C THR A 167 7.54 -8.67 11.38
N VAL A 168 7.37 -7.49 10.79
CA VAL A 168 7.31 -6.19 11.50
C VAL A 168 6.12 -5.36 11.04
N ASN A 169 5.67 -4.39 11.84
CA ASN A 169 4.73 -3.38 11.35
C ASN A 169 5.55 -2.33 10.60
N GLY A 170 5.45 -2.34 9.27
CA GLY A 170 6.13 -1.40 8.41
C GLY A 170 5.49 -0.01 8.38
N LEU A 171 5.91 0.80 7.41
CA LEU A 171 5.37 2.14 7.19
C LEU A 171 3.87 2.12 6.87
N HIS A 172 3.35 1.04 6.25
CA HIS A 172 1.92 0.90 5.99
C HIS A 172 1.10 0.87 7.29
N GLY A 173 1.39 -0.08 8.20
CA GLY A 173 0.71 -0.15 9.50
C GLY A 173 0.92 1.10 10.35
N PHE A 174 2.10 1.73 10.27
CA PHE A 174 2.34 3.02 10.94
C PHE A 174 1.43 4.13 10.39
N ASN A 175 1.25 4.19 9.06
CA ASN A 175 0.40 5.18 8.43
C ASN A 175 -1.07 4.99 8.80
N GLU A 176 -1.58 3.76 8.83
CA GLU A 176 -2.94 3.50 9.28
C GLU A 176 -3.19 3.93 10.74
N LEU A 177 -2.20 3.70 11.61
CA LEU A 177 -2.26 4.19 12.98
C LEU A 177 -2.32 5.72 13.02
N VAL A 178 -1.52 6.41 12.20
CA VAL A 178 -1.54 7.87 12.10
C VAL A 178 -2.91 8.36 11.61
N GLN A 179 -3.50 7.72 10.60
CA GLN A 179 -4.85 8.06 10.13
C GLN A 179 -5.88 7.90 11.24
N THR A 180 -5.87 6.77 11.93
CA THR A 180 -6.76 6.52 13.09
C THR A 180 -6.58 7.58 14.19
N TRP A 181 -5.35 8.07 14.39
CA TRP A 181 -5.05 9.11 15.37
C TRP A 181 -5.51 10.49 14.94
N LEU A 182 -5.52 10.79 13.63
CA LEU A 182 -6.04 12.03 13.05
C LEU A 182 -7.58 12.08 13.11
N ASP A 183 -8.24 10.93 12.98
CA ASP A 183 -9.70 10.81 13.13
C ASP A 183 -10.17 11.08 14.58
N TRP A 184 -9.24 10.99 15.53
CA TRP A 184 -9.45 11.36 16.93
C TRP A 184 -8.78 12.72 17.18
N PRO A 185 -9.23 13.54 18.15
CA PRO A 185 -8.62 14.85 18.43
C PRO A 185 -7.29 14.72 19.19
N ARG A 186 -6.35 13.92 18.68
CA ARG A 186 -5.01 13.68 19.24
C ARG A 186 -3.95 14.19 18.28
N ASP A 187 -2.83 14.63 18.83
CA ASP A 187 -1.67 15.10 18.07
C ASP A 187 -0.72 13.92 17.77
N PRO A 188 -0.56 13.50 16.49
CA PRO A 188 0.35 12.42 16.11
C PRO A 188 1.82 12.86 16.02
N THR A 189 2.13 14.15 16.15
CA THR A 189 3.48 14.71 15.95
C THR A 189 4.58 13.97 16.73
N PRO A 190 4.41 13.63 18.03
CA PRO A 190 5.46 12.93 18.77
C PRO A 190 5.80 11.55 18.19
N MET A 191 4.81 10.86 17.62
CA MET A 191 5.00 9.55 16.99
C MET A 191 5.67 9.69 15.62
N LEU A 192 5.26 10.69 14.83
CA LEU A 192 5.90 11.03 13.55
C LEU A 192 7.38 11.41 13.75
N GLU A 193 7.69 12.24 14.74
CA GLU A 193 9.07 12.62 15.09
C GLU A 193 9.88 11.40 15.54
N THR A 194 9.32 10.55 16.40
CA THR A 194 9.99 9.33 16.85
C THR A 194 10.28 8.37 15.69
N MET A 195 9.30 8.16 14.81
CA MET A 195 9.47 7.30 13.63
C MET A 195 10.47 7.88 12.63
N ARG A 196 10.51 9.21 12.45
CA ARG A 196 11.51 9.89 11.60
C ARG A 196 12.92 9.78 12.17
N ASP A 197 13.09 10.12 13.45
CA ASP A 197 14.40 10.29 14.07
C ASP A 197 15.05 8.95 14.42
N ARG A 198 14.23 7.96 14.79
CA ARG A 198 14.72 6.65 15.23
C ARG A 198 14.44 5.53 14.24
N GLY A 199 13.46 5.69 13.36
CA GLY A 199 12.97 4.59 12.52
C GLY A 199 12.31 3.46 13.33
N PHE A 200 12.04 3.67 14.61
CA PHE A 200 11.49 2.69 15.53
C PHE A 200 10.55 3.39 16.51
N LEU A 201 9.33 2.87 16.63
CA LEU A 201 8.32 3.38 17.55
C LEU A 201 7.68 2.23 18.32
N TYR A 202 7.66 2.33 19.65
CA TYR A 202 7.00 1.40 20.56
C TYR A 202 6.01 2.16 21.44
N ILE A 203 4.76 1.70 21.54
CA ILE A 203 3.66 2.48 22.14
C ILE A 203 3.12 1.81 23.40
N GLU A 204 3.69 2.11 24.56
CA GLU A 204 3.31 1.57 25.88
C GLU A 204 1.85 1.84 26.32
N LYS A 205 1.13 2.73 25.62
CA LYS A 205 -0.23 3.15 25.98
C LYS A 205 -1.19 3.01 24.81
N ASP A 206 -1.29 1.80 24.30
CA ASP A 206 -2.19 1.45 23.21
C ASP A 206 -3.38 0.60 23.70
N SER A 207 -4.10 0.00 22.74
CA SER A 207 -5.28 -0.83 23.00
C SER A 207 -4.99 -2.14 23.73
N TRP A 208 -3.73 -2.55 23.89
CA TRP A 208 -3.38 -3.79 24.60
C TRP A 208 -3.33 -3.60 26.12
N VAL A 209 -3.33 -2.35 26.62
CA VAL A 209 -3.34 -2.07 28.06
C VAL A 209 -4.59 -2.66 28.72
N GLY A 210 -4.39 -3.54 29.70
CA GLY A 210 -5.48 -4.19 30.44
C GLY A 210 -6.13 -5.37 29.70
N SER A 211 -5.54 -5.81 28.58
CA SER A 211 -5.89 -7.06 27.91
C SER A 211 -5.34 -8.29 28.66
N THR A 212 -5.51 -9.47 28.07
CA THR A 212 -4.92 -10.73 28.56
C THR A 212 -3.43 -10.89 28.24
N TYR A 213 -2.85 -9.99 27.43
CA TYR A 213 -1.45 -10.02 27.06
C TYR A 213 -0.54 -9.43 28.16
N PRO A 214 0.74 -9.81 28.21
CA PRO A 214 1.69 -9.27 29.18
C PRO A 214 1.88 -7.75 29.06
N ASP A 215 2.26 -7.08 30.16
CA ASP A 215 2.48 -5.60 30.22
C ASP A 215 3.55 -5.06 29.25
N TRP A 216 4.36 -5.92 28.63
CA TRP A 216 5.36 -5.54 27.63
C TRP A 216 4.88 -5.74 26.19
N TYR A 217 3.66 -6.24 25.99
CA TYR A 217 3.10 -6.54 24.69
C TYR A 217 2.36 -5.31 24.15
N HIS A 218 3.02 -4.55 23.28
CA HIS A 218 2.50 -3.29 22.75
C HIS A 218 2.94 -3.02 21.32
N SER A 219 2.11 -2.30 20.58
CA SER A 219 2.31 -2.01 19.16
C SER A 219 3.67 -1.36 18.90
N THR A 220 4.43 -1.99 18.01
CA THR A 220 5.77 -1.60 17.60
C THR A 220 5.83 -1.45 16.09
N PHE A 221 6.43 -0.36 15.61
CA PHE A 221 6.55 -0.01 14.20
C PHE A 221 8.00 0.25 13.82
N HIS A 222 8.35 -0.11 12.60
CA HIS A 222 9.71 -0.09 12.08
C HIS A 222 9.77 0.57 10.72
N SER A 223 10.77 1.42 10.52
CA SER A 223 11.15 1.86 9.18
C SER A 223 12.05 0.79 8.54
N PRO A 224 12.03 0.66 7.20
CA PRO A 224 12.98 -0.21 6.52
C PRO A 224 14.44 0.13 6.86
N ALA A 225 14.77 1.41 6.97
CA ALA A 225 16.13 1.85 7.31
C ALA A 225 16.58 1.37 8.71
N TYR A 226 15.69 1.42 9.71
CA TYR A 226 15.98 0.90 11.04
C TYR A 226 16.24 -0.60 11.00
N VAL A 227 15.38 -1.38 10.33
CA VAL A 227 15.58 -2.83 10.20
C VAL A 227 16.92 -3.11 9.52
N MET A 228 17.22 -2.44 8.40
CA MET A 228 18.48 -2.60 7.68
C MET A 228 19.71 -2.33 8.55
N GLN A 229 19.71 -1.24 9.30
CA GLN A 229 20.85 -0.82 10.11
C GLN A 229 20.97 -1.62 11.42
N HIS A 230 19.86 -1.82 12.12
CA HIS A 230 19.85 -2.31 13.48
C HIS A 230 19.82 -3.83 13.54
N TRP A 231 19.00 -4.47 12.71
CA TRP A 231 18.94 -5.94 12.64
C TRP A 231 20.12 -6.51 11.84
N GLY A 232 20.69 -5.72 10.92
CA GLY A 232 21.92 -6.03 10.20
C GLY A 232 23.15 -6.27 11.09
N ARG A 233 23.07 -5.93 12.39
CA ARG A 233 24.09 -6.24 13.40
C ARG A 233 24.07 -7.71 13.83
N PHE A 234 22.95 -8.40 13.64
CA PHE A 234 22.74 -9.79 14.07
C PHE A 234 22.70 -10.76 12.89
N PHE A 235 22.12 -10.31 11.76
CA PHE A 235 21.91 -11.16 10.58
C PHE A 235 22.31 -10.44 9.29
N GLU A 236 22.59 -11.21 8.25
CA GLU A 236 22.53 -10.69 6.88
C GLU A 236 21.06 -10.51 6.48
N ILE A 237 20.69 -9.31 6.03
CA ILE A 237 19.34 -9.06 5.52
C ILE A 237 19.30 -9.38 4.04
N ALA A 238 18.72 -10.53 3.72
CA ALA A 238 18.64 -11.04 2.35
C ALA A 238 17.40 -10.52 1.59
N GLY A 239 16.41 -9.97 2.29
CA GLY A 239 15.27 -9.32 1.65
C GLY A 239 14.34 -8.61 2.63
N TYR A 240 13.60 -7.62 2.14
CA TYR A 240 12.57 -6.89 2.86
C TYR A 240 11.34 -6.77 1.95
N PHE A 241 10.21 -7.30 2.38
CA PHE A 241 9.02 -7.45 1.55
C PHE A 241 7.85 -6.70 2.20
N PRO A 242 7.57 -5.46 1.76
CA PRO A 242 6.49 -4.66 2.33
C PRO A 242 5.13 -5.33 2.10
N ARG A 243 4.28 -5.33 3.14
CA ARG A 243 2.92 -5.91 3.12
C ARG A 243 2.86 -7.38 2.68
N ALA A 244 3.97 -8.11 2.74
CA ALA A 244 4.00 -9.49 2.26
C ALA A 244 3.28 -10.45 3.21
N GLY A 245 3.07 -10.08 4.48
CA GLY A 245 2.32 -10.87 5.44
C GLY A 245 0.88 -10.38 5.56
N LEU A 246 -0.08 -11.18 5.11
CA LEU A 246 -1.52 -10.88 5.16
C LEU A 246 -1.89 -9.49 4.59
N ASP A 247 -1.16 -9.04 3.57
CA ASP A 247 -1.31 -7.70 2.95
C ASP A 247 -1.16 -6.51 3.92
N TYR A 248 -0.51 -6.75 5.07
CA TYR A 248 -0.44 -5.80 6.18
C TYR A 248 0.99 -5.63 6.72
N GLN A 249 1.56 -6.72 7.24
CA GLN A 249 2.87 -6.71 7.87
C GLN A 249 3.97 -6.91 6.84
N ASP A 250 5.14 -6.35 7.11
CA ASP A 250 6.31 -6.55 6.26
C ASP A 250 7.01 -7.85 6.69
N ILE A 251 7.46 -8.66 5.73
CA ILE A 251 8.28 -9.84 6.01
C ILE A 251 9.75 -9.48 5.76
N VAL A 252 10.60 -9.73 6.75
CA VAL A 252 12.06 -9.56 6.68
C VAL A 252 12.69 -10.94 6.55
N LEU A 253 13.43 -11.13 5.46
CA LEU A 253 14.18 -12.36 5.17
C LEU A 253 15.64 -12.17 5.59
N LEU A 254 16.08 -13.03 6.48
CA LEU A 254 17.38 -12.96 7.16
C LEU A 254 18.18 -14.25 6.93
N ARG A 255 19.51 -14.13 6.96
CA ARG A 255 20.46 -15.25 6.95
C ARG A 255 21.45 -15.14 8.10
N ASN A 256 21.79 -16.28 8.67
CA ASN A 256 22.74 -16.38 9.78
C ASN A 256 24.20 -16.52 9.27
N GLY A 257 24.69 -15.56 8.47
CA GLY A 257 26.06 -15.56 7.92
C GLY A 257 27.00 -14.57 8.61
N GLN A 258 28.31 -14.86 8.67
CA GLN A 258 29.29 -14.06 9.43
C GLN A 258 29.29 -12.56 9.07
N VAL A 259 28.88 -11.73 10.04
CA VAL A 259 29.27 -10.32 10.13
C VAL A 259 30.77 -10.29 10.47
N THR A 260 31.64 -9.98 9.51
CA THR A 260 33.07 -9.74 9.80
C THR A 260 33.24 -8.45 10.61
N GLU A 261 33.40 -8.66 11.92
CA GLU A 261 33.77 -7.74 13.01
C GLU A 261 32.88 -6.52 13.34
N PRO A 262 32.55 -6.32 14.62
CA PRO A 262 31.84 -5.16 15.12
C PRO A 262 32.79 -3.97 15.27
N ALA A 263 32.39 -2.78 14.81
CA ALA A 263 33.07 -1.55 15.21
C ALA A 263 32.84 -1.32 16.71
N ALA A 264 33.78 -1.79 17.52
CA ALA A 264 33.90 -1.45 18.92
C ALA A 264 34.11 0.07 19.09
N ASN A 265 33.17 0.68 19.83
CA ASN A 265 33.16 1.97 20.54
C ASN A 265 31.72 2.49 20.35
N PHE A 266 30.89 2.64 21.37
CA PHE A 266 31.10 3.51 22.52
C PHE A 266 30.40 2.99 23.79
N LEU A 267 31.08 3.19 24.93
CA LEU A 267 30.59 2.95 26.28
C LEU A 267 29.67 4.09 26.77
N SER A 268 28.50 3.68 27.26
CA SER A 268 27.78 4.08 28.49
C SER A 268 27.27 5.52 28.75
N PRO A 269 26.18 5.63 29.54
CA PRO A 269 25.25 6.76 29.57
C PRO A 269 25.61 7.80 30.65
N THR A 270 25.29 9.06 30.40
CA THR A 270 25.14 10.07 31.45
C THR A 270 23.90 10.91 31.23
N ALA A 271 23.05 10.92 32.26
CA ALA A 271 21.89 11.77 32.40
C ALA A 271 22.23 13.27 32.30
N ALA A 272 21.36 14.06 31.66
CA ALA A 272 21.22 15.48 31.97
C ALA A 272 19.85 16.02 31.53
N THR A 273 19.29 16.85 32.39
CA THR A 273 18.03 17.58 32.31
C THR A 273 18.11 18.85 31.43
N HIS A 274 16.93 19.30 30.96
CA HIS A 274 16.52 20.66 30.52
C HIS A 274 16.97 21.19 29.15
N ASP A 275 15.95 21.66 28.38
CA ASP A 275 15.91 22.79 27.44
C ASP A 275 17.26 23.25 26.84
N GLY A 276 17.51 22.85 25.59
CA GLY A 276 18.68 23.27 24.82
C GLY A 276 19.09 22.25 23.75
N THR A 277 18.49 22.30 22.56
CA THR A 277 18.89 21.46 21.43
C THR A 277 20.32 21.81 21.00
N PRO A 278 21.24 20.83 20.81
CA PRO A 278 22.63 21.11 20.47
C PRO A 278 22.81 21.87 19.12
N PRO A 279 23.82 22.73 19.00
CA PRO A 279 24.23 23.41 17.76
C PRO A 279 24.37 22.48 16.55
N GLU A 280 24.94 21.29 16.76
CA GLU A 280 25.22 20.26 15.75
C GLU A 280 23.94 19.60 15.26
N ALA A 281 23.01 19.25 16.16
CA ALA A 281 21.69 18.69 15.82
C ALA A 281 20.76 19.67 15.06
N THR A 282 21.08 20.96 15.07
CA THR A 282 20.38 21.97 14.27
C THR A 282 20.99 22.08 12.88
N GLU A 283 22.32 21.95 12.77
CA GLU A 283 23.03 21.93 11.49
C GLU A 283 22.74 20.64 10.71
N GLU A 284 22.77 19.49 11.37
CA GLU A 284 22.40 18.19 10.81
C GLU A 284 20.96 18.17 10.31
N PHE A 285 20.03 18.79 11.07
CA PHE A 285 18.65 18.91 10.63
C PHE A 285 18.53 19.71 9.33
N VAL A 286 19.21 20.85 9.21
CA VAL A 286 19.19 21.66 7.97
C VAL A 286 19.85 20.91 6.81
N ARG A 287 20.95 20.18 7.05
CA ARG A 287 21.62 19.36 6.02
C ARG A 287 20.74 18.22 5.54
N PHE A 288 20.04 17.56 6.47
CA PHE A 288 19.02 16.56 6.15
C PHE A 288 17.93 17.13 5.23
N LEU A 289 17.46 18.36 5.46
CA LEU A 289 16.47 18.97 4.55
C LEU A 289 17.03 19.15 3.14
N TYR A 290 18.27 19.60 2.99
CA TYR A 290 18.89 19.73 1.67
C TYR A 290 19.14 18.37 0.99
N GLU A 291 19.57 17.35 1.73
CA GLU A 291 19.85 16.02 1.18
C GLU A 291 18.58 15.25 0.84
N VAL A 292 17.55 15.31 1.70
CA VAL A 292 16.37 14.47 1.60
C VAL A 292 15.21 15.17 0.91
N VAL A 293 15.02 16.47 1.14
CA VAL A 293 13.94 17.23 0.49
C VAL A 293 14.36 17.75 -0.87
N LEU A 294 15.63 18.16 -1.02
CA LEU A 294 16.14 18.79 -2.24
C LEU A 294 17.12 17.91 -3.04
N ASP A 295 17.50 16.73 -2.54
CA ASP A 295 18.44 15.80 -3.20
C ASP A 295 19.79 16.47 -3.53
N ARG A 296 20.28 17.33 -2.63
CA ARG A 296 21.57 18.01 -2.74
C ARG A 296 22.55 17.50 -1.70
N THR A 297 23.65 16.92 -2.18
CA THR A 297 24.73 16.37 -1.35
C THR A 297 25.96 17.28 -1.29
N ASP A 298 26.03 18.32 -2.13
CA ASP A 298 27.12 19.30 -2.21
C ASP A 298 26.72 20.68 -1.65
N ILE A 299 26.34 20.72 -0.37
CA ILE A 299 25.78 21.92 0.28
C ILE A 299 26.88 22.79 0.90
N ASP A 300 26.90 24.07 0.55
CA ASP A 300 27.87 25.03 1.06
C ASP A 300 27.52 25.48 2.50
N ALA A 301 28.56 25.56 3.35
CA ALA A 301 28.42 25.93 4.77
C ALA A 301 27.64 27.25 5.03
N PRO A 302 27.68 28.29 4.17
CA PRO A 302 26.85 29.49 4.34
C PRO A 302 25.35 29.23 4.22
N ALA A 303 24.90 28.34 3.34
CA ALA A 303 23.49 28.02 3.16
C ALA A 303 22.92 27.30 4.39
N VAL A 304 23.67 26.35 4.93
CA VAL A 304 23.31 25.67 6.18
C VAL A 304 23.30 26.65 7.36
N GLY A 305 24.34 27.51 7.45
CA GLY A 305 24.46 28.52 8.50
C GLY A 305 23.32 29.55 8.53
N HIS A 306 22.74 29.87 7.37
CA HIS A 306 21.57 30.76 7.27
C HIS A 306 20.36 30.20 8.04
N TRP A 307 19.97 28.96 7.76
CA TRP A 307 18.80 28.34 8.37
C TRP A 307 19.01 27.96 9.83
N VAL A 308 20.22 27.51 10.18
CA VAL A 308 20.59 27.29 11.58
C VAL A 308 20.44 28.57 12.40
N THR A 309 20.79 29.73 11.81
CA THR A 309 20.62 31.02 12.47
C THR A 309 19.15 31.38 12.67
N LYS A 310 18.30 31.11 11.68
CA LYS A 310 16.84 31.34 11.77
C LYS A 310 16.18 30.46 12.84
N LEU A 311 16.53 29.17 12.89
CA LEU A 311 16.06 28.25 13.93
C LEU A 311 16.49 28.72 15.33
N ARG A 312 17.75 29.15 15.50
CA ARG A 312 18.26 29.62 16.81
C ARG A 312 17.62 30.91 17.29
N LYS A 313 17.17 31.77 16.36
CA LYS A 313 16.45 33.00 16.69
C LYS A 313 14.96 32.77 16.94
N GLY A 314 14.48 31.54 16.75
CA GLY A 314 13.05 31.21 16.83
C GLY A 314 12.24 31.84 15.70
N GLU A 315 12.88 32.22 14.60
CA GLU A 315 12.18 32.74 13.41
C GLU A 315 11.45 31.63 12.65
N PHE A 316 11.87 30.37 12.86
CA PHE A 316 11.24 29.15 12.39
C PHE A 316 11.36 28.07 13.49
N THR A 317 10.34 27.24 13.65
CA THR A 317 10.44 25.92 14.28
C THR A 317 11.03 24.90 13.29
N LYS A 318 11.47 23.73 13.77
CA LYS A 318 11.96 22.66 12.87
C LYS A 318 10.85 22.17 11.93
N ALA A 319 9.61 22.06 12.42
CA ALA A 319 8.46 21.70 11.61
C ALA A 319 8.17 22.76 10.54
N GLU A 320 8.16 24.04 10.91
CA GLU A 320 7.98 25.15 9.96
C GLU A 320 9.12 25.20 8.92
N LEU A 321 10.36 24.87 9.31
CA LEU A 321 11.48 24.84 8.38
C LEU A 321 11.44 23.64 7.42
N PHE A 322 11.03 22.47 7.91
CA PHE A 322 10.81 21.29 7.07
C PHE A 322 9.70 21.57 6.05
N ALA A 323 8.57 22.11 6.49
CA ALA A 323 7.49 22.58 5.63
C ALA A 323 7.99 23.63 4.63
N HIS A 324 8.79 24.59 5.08
CA HIS A 324 9.38 25.61 4.21
C HIS A 324 10.25 25.01 3.10
N PHE A 325 11.04 23.95 3.38
CA PHE A 325 11.84 23.26 2.37
C PHE A 325 10.98 22.48 1.37
N LEU A 326 9.89 21.86 1.85
CA LEU A 326 8.94 21.14 1.00
C LEU A 326 8.24 22.06 0.00
N ILE A 327 7.88 23.28 0.43
CA ILE A 327 7.15 24.22 -0.42
C ILE A 327 8.06 25.04 -1.36
N THR A 328 9.39 24.98 -1.20
CA THR A 328 10.29 25.65 -2.16
C THR A 328 10.10 25.10 -3.58
N PRO A 329 10.34 25.90 -4.64
CA PRO A 329 10.21 25.44 -6.02
C PRO A 329 11.01 24.16 -6.34
N GLU A 330 12.17 23.98 -5.69
CA GLU A 330 13.02 22.81 -5.83
C GLU A 330 12.48 21.60 -5.04
N GLY A 331 11.96 21.82 -3.82
CA GLY A 331 11.29 20.79 -3.00
C GLY A 331 10.01 20.27 -3.66
N ARG A 332 9.14 21.18 -4.13
CA ARG A 332 7.92 20.82 -4.86
C ARG A 332 8.21 20.07 -6.16
N SER A 333 9.26 20.45 -6.90
CA SER A 333 9.67 19.76 -8.13
C SER A 333 10.11 18.30 -7.90
N LYS A 334 10.68 18.00 -6.72
CA LYS A 334 11.11 16.65 -6.32
C LYS A 334 9.96 15.84 -5.70
N PHE A 335 9.08 16.47 -4.93
CA PHE A 335 7.93 15.82 -4.27
C PHE A 335 6.75 15.51 -5.22
N ASN A 336 6.49 16.33 -6.25
CA ASN A 336 5.44 16.08 -7.26
C ASN A 336 5.66 14.81 -8.12
N ARG A 337 6.80 14.12 -7.98
CA ARG A 337 7.11 12.88 -8.73
C ARG A 337 6.83 11.60 -7.94
N ASN A 338 6.33 11.72 -6.71
CA ASN A 338 6.12 10.59 -5.82
C ASN A 338 4.67 10.57 -5.30
N PRO A 339 3.77 9.73 -5.87
CA PRO A 339 2.34 9.69 -5.53
C PRO A 339 2.05 9.26 -4.07
N TYR A 340 3.03 8.69 -3.36
CA TYR A 340 2.89 8.28 -1.95
C TYR A 340 2.75 9.45 -0.96
N PHE A 341 3.10 10.68 -1.35
CA PHE A 341 3.10 11.86 -0.47
C PHE A 341 2.02 12.89 -0.81
N THR A 342 1.28 12.70 -1.90
CA THR A 342 0.20 13.60 -2.32
C THR A 342 -0.87 13.83 -1.24
N PRO A 343 -1.29 12.81 -0.44
CA PRO A 343 -2.22 13.03 0.68
C PRO A 343 -1.60 13.83 1.83
N LEU A 344 -0.29 13.68 2.09
CA LEU A 344 0.42 14.37 3.17
C LEU A 344 0.59 15.88 2.91
N LEU A 345 0.78 16.27 1.64
CA LEU A 345 0.85 17.68 1.23
C LEU A 345 -0.49 18.41 1.46
N ASN A 346 -1.62 17.77 1.13
CA ASN A 346 -2.96 18.35 1.32
C ASN A 346 -3.35 18.56 2.80
N VAL A 347 -2.72 17.85 3.72
CA VAL A 347 -3.03 17.91 5.17
C VAL A 347 -2.22 18.99 5.90
N TRP A 348 -0.98 19.27 5.45
CA TRP A 348 -0.05 20.13 6.21
C TRP A 348 0.03 21.56 5.69
N ASP A 349 -0.28 21.76 4.41
CA ASP A 349 -0.51 23.08 3.81
C ASP A 349 -1.42 22.87 2.60
N PRO A 350 -2.76 22.86 2.77
CA PRO A 350 -3.65 22.63 1.64
C PRO A 350 -3.41 23.77 0.66
N ALA A 351 -2.77 23.47 -0.47
CA ALA A 351 -2.80 24.36 -1.61
C ALA A 351 -4.27 24.81 -1.75
N PRO A 352 -4.53 26.12 -1.77
CA PRO A 352 -5.88 26.62 -1.64
C PRO A 352 -6.70 25.99 -2.77
N SER A 353 -7.69 25.19 -2.39
CA SER A 353 -8.52 24.47 -3.35
C SER A 353 -8.97 25.43 -4.44
N PHE A 354 -8.98 25.00 -5.68
CA PHE A 354 -9.46 25.79 -6.81
C PHE A 354 -10.89 26.30 -6.58
N SER A 355 -11.67 25.64 -5.72
CA SER A 355 -12.96 26.14 -5.25
C SER A 355 -12.91 27.54 -4.63
N GLN A 356 -11.81 27.88 -3.94
CA GLN A 356 -11.56 29.19 -3.33
C GLN A 356 -11.29 30.24 -4.41
N PHE A 357 -10.50 29.90 -5.43
CA PHE A 357 -10.30 30.72 -6.63
C PHE A 357 -11.63 30.98 -7.38
N GLY A 358 -12.41 29.93 -7.64
CA GLY A 358 -13.68 30.02 -8.37
C GLY A 358 -14.81 30.70 -7.60
N SER A 359 -14.84 30.58 -6.27
CA SER A 359 -15.89 31.16 -5.42
C SER A 359 -15.87 32.69 -5.36
N GLY A 360 -14.69 33.31 -5.54
CA GLY A 360 -14.56 34.77 -5.64
C GLY A 360 -15.20 35.36 -6.89
N VAL A 361 -15.55 34.53 -7.88
CA VAL A 361 -15.96 34.97 -9.22
C VAL A 361 -17.26 34.36 -9.75
N GLY A 362 -17.97 33.55 -8.94
CA GLY A 362 -19.32 33.06 -9.25
C GLY A 362 -19.43 32.20 -10.52
N ALA A 363 -18.32 31.61 -10.97
CA ALA A 363 -18.24 30.93 -12.27
C ALA A 363 -18.54 29.41 -12.21
N ILE A 364 -18.59 28.81 -11.01
CA ILE A 364 -18.85 27.37 -10.81
C ILE A 364 -19.89 27.18 -9.70
N ASP A 365 -21.12 26.83 -10.10
CA ASP A 365 -22.20 26.52 -9.16
C ASP A 365 -22.12 25.06 -8.66
N ARG A 366 -22.05 24.08 -9.58
CA ARG A 366 -21.77 22.65 -9.31
C ARG A 366 -21.16 21.97 -10.55
N ALA A 367 -20.26 21.01 -10.35
CA ALA A 367 -19.71 20.13 -11.39
C ALA A 367 -20.11 18.66 -11.14
N GLN A 368 -19.97 17.78 -12.13
CA GLN A 368 -20.38 16.37 -12.01
C GLN A 368 -19.21 15.42 -12.20
N ILE A 369 -19.12 14.42 -11.32
CA ILE A 369 -18.30 13.21 -11.45
C ILE A 369 -19.22 12.07 -11.86
N VAL A 370 -18.79 11.30 -12.85
CA VAL A 370 -19.40 10.01 -13.20
C VAL A 370 -18.40 8.92 -12.88
N ASP A 371 -18.76 8.01 -11.99
CA ASP A 371 -17.93 6.89 -11.53
C ASP A 371 -18.52 5.58 -12.04
N VAL A 372 -17.86 4.96 -13.01
CA VAL A 372 -18.27 3.69 -13.61
C VAL A 372 -17.42 2.58 -13.01
N GLY A 373 -18.05 1.67 -12.25
CA GLY A 373 -17.36 0.72 -11.38
C GLY A 373 -17.15 1.31 -9.98
N ALA A 374 -18.26 1.65 -9.33
CA ALA A 374 -18.27 2.45 -8.10
C ALA A 374 -18.21 1.57 -6.82
N MET A 375 -17.64 0.37 -6.85
CA MET A 375 -17.50 -0.46 -5.64
C MET A 375 -16.71 0.29 -4.55
N ILE A 376 -17.13 0.15 -3.28
CA ILE A 376 -16.37 0.68 -2.13
C ILE A 376 -15.32 -0.34 -1.69
N PHE A 377 -14.11 0.13 -1.44
CA PHE A 377 -13.06 -0.63 -0.78
C PHE A 377 -12.91 -0.13 0.65
N GLU A 378 -13.15 -0.99 1.65
CA GLU A 378 -13.19 -0.61 3.09
C GLU A 378 -11.91 0.09 3.60
N SER A 379 -10.80 0.00 2.86
CA SER A 379 -9.49 0.58 3.22
C SER A 379 -8.95 1.60 2.20
N GLN A 380 -9.75 2.07 1.25
CA GLN A 380 -9.31 3.05 0.23
C GLN A 380 -10.34 4.16 0.01
N LEU A 381 -9.86 5.39 -0.04
CA LEU A 381 -10.67 6.54 -0.46
C LEU A 381 -10.84 6.52 -1.97
N ASP A 382 -11.97 7.03 -2.47
CA ASP A 382 -12.16 7.25 -3.90
C ASP A 382 -11.08 8.21 -4.42
N VAL A 383 -10.60 7.98 -5.64
CA VAL A 383 -9.55 8.82 -6.24
C VAL A 383 -9.93 10.30 -6.27
N TYR A 384 -11.22 10.59 -6.44
CA TYR A 384 -11.78 11.94 -6.52
C TYR A 384 -12.21 12.54 -5.17
N GLU A 385 -11.85 11.92 -4.04
CA GLU A 385 -12.13 12.44 -2.70
C GLU A 385 -11.74 13.92 -2.51
N PRO A 386 -10.58 14.41 -3.02
CA PRO A 386 -10.21 15.82 -2.92
C PRO A 386 -11.22 16.80 -3.54
N LEU A 387 -12.01 16.35 -4.52
CA LEU A 387 -13.02 17.18 -5.19
C LEU A 387 -14.31 17.25 -4.36
N VAL A 388 -14.83 16.10 -3.94
CA VAL A 388 -16.15 15.98 -3.30
C VAL A 388 -16.22 16.65 -1.93
N THR A 389 -15.10 16.71 -1.20
CA THR A 389 -14.98 17.42 0.09
C THR A 389 -15.35 18.91 0.01
N SER A 390 -15.26 19.54 -1.17
CA SER A 390 -15.68 20.93 -1.39
C SER A 390 -17.21 21.15 -1.37
N GLY A 391 -18.00 20.07 -1.45
CA GLY A 391 -19.47 20.10 -1.45
C GLY A 391 -20.12 20.62 -2.75
N LYS A 392 -19.35 20.92 -3.80
CA LYS A 392 -19.88 21.42 -5.09
C LYS A 392 -19.89 20.38 -6.22
N TRP A 393 -19.73 19.10 -5.88
CA TRP A 393 -19.70 18.02 -6.86
C TRP A 393 -20.93 17.12 -6.70
N ASP A 394 -21.61 16.87 -7.83
CA ASP A 394 -22.59 15.80 -7.96
C ASP A 394 -21.84 14.52 -8.37
N VAL A 395 -22.06 13.40 -7.68
CA VAL A 395 -21.51 12.10 -8.09
C VAL A 395 -22.64 11.20 -8.57
N VAL A 396 -22.48 10.63 -9.76
CA VAL A 396 -23.32 9.56 -10.30
C VAL A 396 -22.47 8.30 -10.43
N GLY A 397 -22.71 7.32 -9.57
CA GLY A 397 -21.98 6.05 -9.52
C GLY A 397 -22.74 4.91 -10.19
N PHE A 398 -22.04 4.02 -10.88
CA PHE A 398 -22.60 2.81 -11.47
C PHE A 398 -21.92 1.57 -10.88
N GLU A 399 -22.73 0.66 -10.32
CA GLU A 399 -22.24 -0.60 -9.75
C GLU A 399 -23.26 -1.72 -10.02
N PRO A 400 -22.99 -2.64 -10.95
CA PRO A 400 -23.96 -3.68 -11.31
C PRO A 400 -24.21 -4.70 -10.19
N ASN A 401 -23.28 -4.90 -9.27
CA ASN A 401 -23.50 -5.71 -8.09
C ASN A 401 -24.44 -4.96 -7.13
N ARG A 402 -25.68 -5.44 -7.04
CA ARG A 402 -26.74 -4.82 -6.25
C ARG A 402 -26.41 -4.68 -4.77
N ASP A 403 -25.64 -5.59 -4.19
CA ASP A 403 -25.25 -5.51 -2.79
C ASP A 403 -24.24 -4.38 -2.57
N GLU A 404 -23.23 -4.27 -3.44
CA GLU A 404 -22.22 -3.19 -3.40
C GLU A 404 -22.83 -1.83 -3.70
N ALA A 405 -23.73 -1.75 -4.70
CA ALA A 405 -24.46 -0.52 -5.02
C ALA A 405 -25.30 -0.03 -3.82
N ARG A 406 -25.94 -0.96 -3.09
CA ARG A 406 -26.68 -0.62 -1.87
C ARG A 406 -25.74 -0.10 -0.79
N ILE A 407 -24.62 -0.79 -0.55
CA ILE A 407 -23.61 -0.36 0.44
C ILE A 407 -23.13 1.05 0.12
N ARG A 408 -22.78 1.34 -1.14
CA ARG A 408 -22.37 2.68 -1.55
C ARG A 408 -23.45 3.73 -1.30
N GLN A 409 -24.69 3.44 -1.69
CA GLN A 409 -25.79 4.39 -1.51
C GLN A 409 -26.09 4.67 -0.03
N GLU A 410 -25.90 3.68 0.86
CA GLU A 410 -26.05 3.80 2.30
C GLU A 410 -24.91 4.61 2.94
N GLN A 411 -23.67 4.43 2.49
CA GLN A 411 -22.50 5.17 2.99
C GLN A 411 -22.45 6.61 2.45
N HIS A 412 -22.91 6.84 1.22
CA HIS A 412 -22.89 8.13 0.54
C HIS A 412 -24.29 8.55 0.07
N PRO A 413 -25.20 8.93 0.99
CA PRO A 413 -26.59 9.26 0.68
C PRO A 413 -26.75 10.50 -0.22
N GLU A 414 -25.71 11.32 -0.35
CA GLU A 414 -25.65 12.49 -1.24
C GLU A 414 -25.34 12.13 -2.71
N GLN A 415 -24.83 10.92 -2.97
CA GLN A 415 -24.53 10.44 -4.32
C GLN A 415 -25.75 9.76 -4.94
N CYS A 416 -25.79 9.72 -6.27
CA CYS A 416 -26.76 8.95 -7.03
C CYS A 416 -26.11 7.64 -7.49
N VAL A 417 -26.45 6.52 -6.85
CA VAL A 417 -25.91 5.20 -7.22
C VAL A 417 -26.93 4.42 -8.05
N ILE A 418 -26.52 4.04 -9.26
CA ILE A 418 -27.35 3.35 -10.25
C ILE A 418 -26.85 1.90 -10.39
N PRO A 419 -27.67 0.88 -10.06
CA PRO A 419 -27.26 -0.53 -10.09
C PRO A 419 -27.35 -1.16 -11.49
N ASP A 420 -26.88 -0.43 -12.51
CA ASP A 420 -26.88 -0.85 -13.92
C ASP A 420 -25.44 -1.12 -14.38
N ALA A 421 -25.22 -2.21 -15.14
CA ALA A 421 -23.98 -2.37 -15.90
C ALA A 421 -24.01 -1.47 -17.14
N LEU A 422 -22.93 -0.75 -17.41
CA LEU A 422 -22.82 0.07 -18.62
C LEU A 422 -22.23 -0.73 -19.79
N GLY A 423 -22.70 -0.42 -21.01
CA GLY A 423 -22.28 -1.08 -22.24
C GLY A 423 -23.06 -0.60 -23.46
N ASP A 424 -23.22 -1.47 -24.45
CA ASP A 424 -23.82 -1.14 -25.75
C ASP A 424 -25.36 -1.09 -25.77
N GLY A 425 -26.00 -1.48 -24.67
CA GLY A 425 -27.46 -1.58 -24.53
C GLY A 425 -28.00 -3.01 -24.72
N ASN A 426 -27.13 -3.98 -25.03
CA ASN A 426 -27.51 -5.37 -25.24
C ASN A 426 -27.41 -6.20 -23.97
N ALA A 427 -27.96 -7.42 -24.04
CA ALA A 427 -27.78 -8.42 -22.99
C ALA A 427 -26.32 -8.87 -22.91
N ALA A 428 -25.82 -9.00 -21.68
CA ALA A 428 -24.46 -9.46 -21.39
C ALA A 428 -24.46 -10.41 -20.18
N THR A 429 -23.35 -11.11 -20.01
CA THR A 429 -23.10 -11.96 -18.85
C THR A 429 -22.04 -11.28 -17.98
N LEU A 430 -22.36 -11.04 -16.72
CA LEU A 430 -21.40 -10.61 -15.70
C LEU A 430 -20.77 -11.85 -15.07
N HIS A 431 -19.45 -11.97 -15.23
CA HIS A 431 -18.64 -13.02 -14.63
C HIS A 431 -18.16 -12.53 -13.26
N ILE A 432 -18.79 -13.03 -12.21
CA ILE A 432 -18.43 -12.71 -10.83
C ILE A 432 -17.30 -13.63 -10.41
N ASN A 433 -16.14 -13.03 -10.17
CA ASN A 433 -14.91 -13.71 -9.86
C ASN A 433 -14.71 -13.90 -8.35
N GLN A 434 -13.82 -14.82 -7.98
CA GLN A 434 -13.44 -15.10 -6.58
C GLN A 434 -13.00 -13.82 -5.86
N GLY A 435 -12.17 -12.99 -6.53
CA GLY A 435 -11.95 -11.61 -6.17
C GLY A 435 -13.05 -10.75 -6.75
N VAL A 436 -14.01 -10.33 -5.91
CA VAL A 436 -15.21 -9.60 -6.36
C VAL A 436 -14.86 -8.35 -7.18
N ALA A 437 -13.81 -7.62 -6.78
CA ALA A 437 -13.30 -6.45 -7.49
C ALA A 437 -12.76 -6.74 -8.91
N THR A 438 -12.48 -8.00 -9.25
CA THR A 438 -12.02 -8.42 -10.59
C THR A 438 -13.16 -8.92 -11.47
N SER A 439 -14.42 -8.73 -11.05
CA SER A 439 -15.59 -9.18 -11.83
C SER A 439 -15.76 -8.33 -13.09
N SER A 440 -16.13 -8.96 -14.21
CA SER A 440 -16.16 -8.29 -15.51
C SER A 440 -17.28 -8.81 -16.40
N LEU A 441 -17.68 -8.02 -17.40
CA LEU A 441 -18.51 -8.49 -18.52
C LEU A 441 -17.71 -9.37 -19.50
N LEU A 442 -16.39 -9.40 -19.37
CA LEU A 442 -15.51 -10.26 -20.15
C LEU A 442 -15.13 -11.52 -19.37
N GLU A 443 -15.03 -12.63 -20.08
CA GLU A 443 -14.55 -13.90 -19.49
C GLU A 443 -13.05 -13.79 -19.17
N SER A 444 -12.63 -14.24 -17.99
CA SER A 444 -11.20 -14.30 -17.60
C SER A 444 -10.36 -15.08 -18.61
N ASN A 445 -9.18 -14.56 -18.93
CA ASN A 445 -8.25 -15.17 -19.88
C ASN A 445 -7.30 -16.14 -19.19
N THR A 446 -7.82 -17.27 -18.72
CA THR A 446 -7.05 -18.26 -17.94
C THR A 446 -5.76 -18.70 -18.65
N GLU A 447 -5.77 -18.82 -19.98
CA GLU A 447 -4.58 -19.17 -20.78
C GLU A 447 -3.43 -18.16 -20.64
N ARG A 448 -3.77 -16.88 -20.49
CA ARG A 448 -2.78 -15.79 -20.29
C ARG A 448 -2.50 -15.55 -18.83
N LEU A 449 -3.50 -15.68 -17.95
CA LEU A 449 -3.35 -15.45 -16.51
C LEU A 449 -2.43 -16.47 -15.84
N ASP A 450 -2.33 -17.70 -16.37
CA ASP A 450 -1.31 -18.66 -15.94
C ASP A 450 0.12 -18.14 -16.09
N ASP A 451 0.36 -17.14 -16.95
CA ASP A 451 1.65 -16.47 -17.09
C ASP A 451 1.92 -15.49 -15.93
N MET A 452 0.99 -15.23 -15.01
CA MET A 452 1.12 -14.25 -13.93
C MET A 452 0.94 -14.92 -12.56
N ILE A 453 1.97 -14.85 -11.71
CA ILE A 453 1.94 -15.50 -10.40
C ILE A 453 0.88 -14.85 -9.50
N GLY A 454 -0.02 -15.66 -8.94
CA GLY A 454 -1.02 -15.24 -7.94
C GLY A 454 -2.31 -14.65 -8.50
N LEU A 455 -2.25 -13.98 -9.66
CA LEU A 455 -3.39 -13.28 -10.25
C LEU A 455 -4.52 -14.22 -10.69
N ALA A 456 -4.18 -15.38 -11.26
CA ALA A 456 -5.15 -16.35 -11.78
C ALA A 456 -6.16 -16.85 -10.74
N ASN A 457 -5.77 -16.92 -9.45
CA ASN A 457 -6.65 -17.41 -8.38
C ASN A 457 -7.78 -16.44 -8.04
N TRP A 458 -7.54 -15.13 -8.19
CA TRP A 458 -8.55 -14.10 -7.93
C TRP A 458 -9.57 -14.04 -9.07
N MET A 459 -9.15 -14.32 -10.30
CA MET A 459 -9.96 -14.15 -11.51
C MET A 459 -10.70 -15.42 -11.93
N VAL A 460 -10.92 -16.36 -11.00
CA VAL A 460 -11.74 -17.55 -11.24
C VAL A 460 -13.21 -17.16 -11.12
N THR A 461 -13.99 -17.34 -12.18
CA THR A 461 -15.44 -17.09 -12.14
C THR A 461 -16.14 -18.09 -11.24
N VAL A 462 -16.73 -17.59 -10.16
CA VAL A 462 -17.48 -18.39 -9.18
C VAL A 462 -18.99 -18.36 -9.46
N ARG A 463 -19.46 -17.33 -10.16
CA ARG A 463 -20.88 -17.11 -10.45
C ARG A 463 -21.06 -16.30 -11.72
N GLU A 464 -22.11 -16.60 -12.49
CA GLU A 464 -22.49 -15.82 -13.67
C GLU A 464 -23.87 -15.22 -13.46
N GLU A 465 -24.04 -13.96 -13.87
CA GLU A 465 -25.33 -13.29 -13.90
C GLU A 465 -25.64 -12.77 -15.30
N ASN A 466 -26.84 -13.05 -15.82
CA ASN A 466 -27.30 -12.43 -17.05
C ASN A 466 -27.98 -11.10 -16.75
N LEU A 467 -27.50 -10.05 -17.38
CA LEU A 467 -28.03 -8.70 -17.23
C LEU A 467 -28.20 -8.02 -18.58
N SER A 468 -28.89 -6.88 -18.59
CA SER A 468 -28.91 -5.98 -19.75
C SER A 468 -28.03 -4.81 -19.44
N THR A 469 -27.11 -4.48 -20.36
CA THR A 469 -26.30 -3.28 -20.23
C THR A 469 -27.11 -2.06 -20.61
N ARG A 470 -26.69 -0.89 -20.12
CA ARG A 470 -27.26 0.40 -20.48
C ARG A 470 -26.20 1.28 -21.12
N ARG A 471 -26.58 2.02 -22.16
CA ARG A 471 -25.68 3.00 -22.77
C ARG A 471 -25.54 4.21 -21.85
N LEU A 472 -24.32 4.68 -21.63
CA LEU A 472 -24.08 5.87 -20.80
C LEU A 472 -24.83 7.09 -21.36
N ASP A 473 -24.92 7.21 -22.69
CA ASP A 473 -25.70 8.22 -23.39
C ASP A 473 -27.23 8.15 -23.16
N GLU A 474 -27.75 7.14 -22.47
CA GLU A 474 -29.18 6.99 -22.18
C GLU A 474 -29.51 7.19 -20.69
N VAL A 475 -28.51 7.57 -19.89
CA VAL A 475 -28.70 7.84 -18.45
C VAL A 475 -29.04 9.31 -18.25
N ALA A 476 -30.22 9.60 -17.68
CA ALA A 476 -30.73 10.95 -17.56
C ALA A 476 -30.01 11.77 -16.48
N GLU A 477 -29.47 11.07 -15.48
CA GLU A 477 -28.69 11.60 -14.37
C GLU A 477 -27.31 12.09 -14.84
N VAL A 478 -26.79 11.52 -15.93
CA VAL A 478 -25.52 11.90 -16.55
C VAL A 478 -25.73 13.08 -17.49
N ARG A 479 -25.03 14.18 -17.21
CA ARG A 479 -25.18 15.45 -17.94
C ARG A 479 -23.89 15.76 -18.71
N ALA A 480 -23.09 16.69 -18.20
CA ALA A 480 -21.83 17.12 -18.77
C ALA A 480 -20.73 16.87 -17.72
N PRO A 481 -20.27 15.62 -17.56
CA PRO A 481 -19.29 15.30 -16.51
C PRO A 481 -18.03 16.14 -16.68
N ALA A 482 -17.50 16.65 -15.58
CA ALA A 482 -16.17 17.24 -15.56
C ALA A 482 -15.11 16.14 -15.39
N LEU A 483 -15.44 15.07 -14.68
CA LEU A 483 -14.63 13.86 -14.55
C LEU A 483 -15.48 12.63 -14.87
N LEU A 484 -15.00 11.80 -15.80
CA LEU A 484 -15.51 10.47 -16.05
C LEU A 484 -14.45 9.46 -15.60
N LYS A 485 -14.73 8.73 -14.52
CA LYS A 485 -13.89 7.65 -14.01
C LYS A 485 -14.44 6.30 -14.50
N LEU A 486 -13.59 5.43 -15.05
CA LEU A 486 -13.94 4.07 -15.45
C LEU A 486 -12.97 3.06 -14.85
N ASP A 487 -13.52 2.06 -14.18
CA ASP A 487 -12.82 0.87 -13.68
C ASP A 487 -13.82 -0.29 -13.66
N VAL A 488 -14.00 -0.94 -14.81
CA VAL A 488 -14.96 -2.04 -14.99
C VAL A 488 -14.26 -3.31 -15.48
N GLN A 489 -12.97 -3.41 -15.17
CA GLN A 489 -12.15 -4.58 -15.33
C GLN A 489 -12.18 -5.13 -16.77
N GLY A 490 -11.76 -4.31 -17.74
CA GLY A 490 -11.64 -4.67 -19.15
C GLY A 490 -12.81 -4.28 -20.05
N GLY A 491 -13.90 -3.77 -19.46
CA GLY A 491 -15.10 -3.30 -20.18
C GLY A 491 -15.04 -1.85 -20.66
N GLU A 492 -13.93 -1.15 -20.45
CA GLU A 492 -13.82 0.31 -20.55
C GLU A 492 -14.11 0.80 -21.97
N LEU A 493 -13.52 0.17 -22.99
CA LEU A 493 -13.75 0.58 -24.39
C LEU A 493 -15.21 0.39 -24.80
N LEU A 494 -15.88 -0.68 -24.34
CA LEU A 494 -17.29 -0.92 -24.65
C LEU A 494 -18.18 0.20 -24.09
N VAL A 495 -17.88 0.65 -22.86
CA VAL A 495 -18.57 1.80 -22.25
C VAL A 495 -18.28 3.07 -23.03
N LEU A 496 -17.01 3.34 -23.36
CA LEU A 496 -16.58 4.53 -24.10
C LEU A 496 -17.20 4.64 -25.50
N GLU A 497 -17.21 3.54 -26.26
CA GLU A 497 -17.86 3.45 -27.59
C GLU A 497 -19.38 3.69 -27.52
N SER A 498 -19.96 3.46 -26.34
CA SER A 498 -21.40 3.65 -26.07
C SER A 498 -21.72 4.98 -25.39
N ALA A 499 -20.71 5.83 -25.22
CA ALA A 499 -20.77 7.10 -24.50
C ALA A 499 -20.36 8.32 -25.35
N VAL A 500 -20.33 8.21 -26.68
CA VAL A 500 -19.79 9.25 -27.57
C VAL A 500 -20.41 10.63 -27.31
N ARG A 501 -21.72 10.72 -27.09
CA ARG A 501 -22.37 12.00 -26.79
C ARG A 501 -21.97 12.53 -25.41
N THR A 502 -21.85 11.67 -24.42
CA THR A 502 -21.33 12.03 -23.09
C THR A 502 -19.87 12.49 -23.17
N LEU A 503 -19.06 11.86 -24.01
CA LEU A 503 -17.65 12.20 -24.21
C LEU A 503 -17.47 13.58 -24.85
N GLU A 504 -18.36 14.02 -25.75
CA GLU A 504 -18.35 15.37 -26.33
C GLU A 504 -18.37 16.47 -25.26
N GLU A 505 -19.03 16.21 -24.13
CA GLU A 505 -19.10 17.14 -23.01
C GLU A 505 -18.05 16.86 -21.93
N THR A 506 -17.52 15.63 -21.81
CA THR A 506 -16.59 15.21 -20.75
C THR A 506 -15.26 15.97 -20.76
N LEU A 507 -14.81 16.55 -19.62
CA LEU A 507 -13.54 17.29 -19.58
C LEU A 507 -12.33 16.40 -19.30
N VAL A 508 -12.39 15.51 -18.31
CA VAL A 508 -11.29 14.61 -17.98
C VAL A 508 -11.80 13.18 -17.94
N VAL A 509 -11.06 12.27 -18.56
CA VAL A 509 -11.30 10.83 -18.47
C VAL A 509 -10.18 10.23 -17.63
N HIS A 510 -10.55 9.62 -16.51
CA HIS A 510 -9.70 8.78 -15.69
C HIS A 510 -10.13 7.34 -15.93
N VAL A 511 -9.27 6.51 -16.51
CA VAL A 511 -9.67 5.17 -16.93
C VAL A 511 -8.61 4.15 -16.54
N GLU A 512 -9.03 3.05 -15.91
CA GLU A 512 -8.15 1.88 -15.75
C GLU A 512 -7.81 1.34 -17.14
N THR A 513 -6.53 1.10 -17.39
CA THR A 513 -6.05 0.64 -18.69
C THR A 513 -5.05 -0.48 -18.54
N GLU A 514 -5.16 -1.47 -19.43
CA GLU A 514 -4.40 -2.69 -19.33
C GLU A 514 -3.33 -2.80 -20.42
N PHE A 515 -2.21 -3.36 -20.01
CA PHE A 515 -1.02 -3.63 -20.83
C PHE A 515 -0.81 -5.14 -20.99
N PHE A 516 -1.73 -5.92 -20.44
CA PHE A 516 -1.77 -7.37 -20.49
C PHE A 516 -3.23 -7.85 -20.52
N PRO A 517 -3.60 -8.76 -21.45
CA PRO A 517 -4.99 -9.19 -21.62
C PRO A 517 -5.38 -10.21 -20.52
N MET A 518 -5.81 -9.70 -19.38
CA MET A 518 -6.34 -10.46 -18.25
C MET A 518 -7.69 -11.10 -18.56
N TYR A 519 -8.48 -10.48 -19.45
CA TYR A 519 -9.75 -11.02 -19.95
C TYR A 519 -9.67 -11.36 -21.45
N LYS A 520 -10.56 -12.24 -21.92
CA LYS A 520 -10.62 -12.63 -23.34
C LYS A 520 -11.16 -11.47 -24.17
N ASN A 521 -10.46 -11.17 -25.27
CA ASN A 521 -10.77 -10.03 -26.15
C ASN A 521 -10.76 -8.67 -25.43
N GLN A 522 -10.02 -8.56 -24.32
CA GLN A 522 -9.86 -7.31 -23.59
C GLN A 522 -9.14 -6.26 -24.46
N PRO A 523 -9.72 -5.06 -24.63
CA PRO A 523 -9.01 -3.89 -25.13
C PRO A 523 -7.78 -3.60 -24.27
N LEU A 524 -6.71 -3.09 -24.87
CA LEU A 524 -5.54 -2.64 -24.12
C LEU A 524 -5.43 -1.12 -24.19
N PHE A 525 -4.50 -0.54 -23.43
CA PHE A 525 -4.21 0.90 -23.42
C PHE A 525 -4.19 1.54 -24.82
N ARG A 526 -3.59 0.85 -25.82
CA ARG A 526 -3.50 1.37 -27.20
C ARG A 526 -4.86 1.58 -27.86
N ASP A 527 -5.84 0.74 -27.54
CA ASP A 527 -7.16 0.75 -28.14
C ASP A 527 -7.98 1.89 -27.53
N ILE A 528 -7.86 2.05 -26.20
CA ILE A 528 -8.44 3.17 -25.44
C ILE A 528 -7.82 4.50 -25.88
N ASP A 529 -6.48 4.58 -25.96
CA ASP A 529 -5.74 5.77 -26.41
C ASP A 529 -6.14 6.18 -27.84
N THR A 530 -6.22 5.21 -28.76
CA THR A 530 -6.67 5.46 -30.14
C THR A 530 -8.10 6.02 -30.15
N PHE A 531 -9.02 5.37 -29.43
CA PHE A 531 -10.41 5.80 -29.40
C PHE A 531 -10.58 7.20 -28.78
N LEU A 532 -9.96 7.46 -27.63
CA LEU A 532 -10.04 8.76 -26.96
C LEU A 532 -9.38 9.87 -27.78
N SER A 533 -8.28 9.57 -28.47
CA SER A 533 -7.64 10.48 -29.42
C SER A 533 -8.56 10.87 -30.58
N GLU A 534 -9.29 9.89 -31.14
CA GLU A 534 -10.28 10.14 -32.19
C GLU A 534 -11.50 10.94 -31.69
N ASN A 535 -11.75 10.92 -30.38
CA ASN A 535 -12.83 11.66 -29.71
C ASN A 535 -12.35 12.94 -29.01
N GLY A 536 -11.21 13.50 -29.44
CA GLY A 536 -10.78 14.85 -29.06
C GLY A 536 -10.13 14.95 -27.68
N PHE A 537 -9.59 13.84 -27.17
CA PHE A 537 -8.73 13.81 -25.99
C PHE A 537 -7.25 13.56 -26.36
N GLU A 538 -6.35 13.84 -25.45
CA GLU A 538 -4.95 13.45 -25.52
C GLU A 538 -4.54 12.78 -24.20
N PHE A 539 -3.67 11.77 -24.29
CA PHE A 539 -3.08 11.15 -23.11
C PHE A 539 -2.24 12.17 -22.34
N PHE A 540 -2.52 12.32 -21.04
CA PHE A 540 -1.87 13.29 -20.17
C PHE A 540 -0.80 12.63 -19.29
N SER A 541 -1.18 11.63 -18.50
CA SER A 541 -0.27 10.95 -17.58
C SER A 541 -0.81 9.58 -17.17
N PHE A 542 0.09 8.75 -16.64
CA PHE A 542 -0.29 7.60 -15.83
C PHE A 542 -0.49 8.01 -14.36
N GLY A 543 -1.40 7.32 -13.67
CA GLY A 543 -1.49 7.26 -12.22
C GLY A 543 -0.65 6.10 -11.68
N ASP A 544 -1.21 5.35 -10.73
CA ASP A 544 -0.51 4.23 -10.09
C ASP A 544 -0.31 3.07 -11.06
N GLN A 545 0.89 2.49 -11.04
CA GLN A 545 1.32 1.44 -11.99
C GLN A 545 1.46 0.09 -11.30
N PHE A 546 0.70 -0.90 -11.77
CA PHE A 546 0.64 -2.21 -11.15
C PHE A 546 1.39 -3.24 -11.98
N ARG A 547 2.41 -3.85 -11.36
CA ARG A 547 3.38 -4.72 -12.04
C ARG A 547 3.40 -6.11 -11.41
N TYR A 548 3.47 -7.13 -12.25
CA TYR A 548 3.51 -8.53 -11.85
C TYR A 548 4.78 -9.24 -12.33
N TYR A 549 5.04 -10.42 -11.75
CA TYR A 549 6.06 -11.34 -12.20
C TYR A 549 5.59 -12.09 -13.45
N CYS A 550 6.42 -12.15 -14.49
CA CYS A 550 6.24 -13.11 -15.56
C CYS A 550 6.54 -14.52 -15.04
N ASN A 551 5.57 -15.41 -15.10
CA ASN A 551 5.72 -16.83 -14.79
C ASN A 551 6.49 -17.51 -15.93
N ASP A 552 7.80 -17.63 -15.78
CA ASP A 552 8.57 -18.56 -16.59
C ASP A 552 8.35 -19.97 -16.04
N ARG A 553 7.53 -20.77 -16.75
CA ARG A 553 7.27 -22.19 -16.43
C ARG A 553 8.56 -23.04 -16.32
N VAL A 554 9.72 -22.48 -16.70
CA VAL A 554 11.05 -23.12 -16.68
C VAL A 554 11.94 -22.63 -15.53
N ALA A 555 11.70 -21.45 -14.95
CA ALA A 555 12.56 -20.87 -13.91
C ALA A 555 11.93 -21.05 -12.52
N SER A 556 12.54 -21.90 -11.69
CA SER A 556 12.07 -22.21 -10.33
C SER A 556 12.18 -21.05 -9.31
N ASP A 557 12.57 -19.84 -9.73
CA ASP A 557 12.99 -18.73 -8.86
C ASP A 557 12.84 -17.34 -9.55
N THR A 558 11.64 -17.00 -10.06
CA THR A 558 11.36 -15.67 -10.67
C THR A 558 11.12 -14.56 -9.64
N ARG A 559 11.06 -14.89 -8.34
CA ARG A 559 10.70 -13.97 -7.23
C ARG A 559 11.90 -13.18 -6.65
N LYS A 560 13.13 -13.42 -7.12
CA LYS A 560 14.32 -12.59 -6.87
C LYS A 560 14.39 -11.30 -7.69
N TRP A 561 13.52 -11.16 -8.68
CA TRP A 561 13.61 -10.10 -9.68
C TRP A 561 12.57 -9.03 -9.43
N PRO A 562 12.84 -7.75 -9.70
CA PRO A 562 11.81 -6.73 -9.60
C PRO A 562 10.63 -7.08 -10.52
N THR A 563 9.41 -6.78 -10.09
CA THR A 563 8.23 -6.91 -10.96
C THR A 563 8.34 -5.90 -12.10
N THR A 564 8.64 -6.38 -13.30
CA THR A 564 8.85 -5.50 -14.45
C THR A 564 7.64 -5.41 -15.37
N ARG A 565 6.77 -6.42 -15.38
CA ARG A 565 5.65 -6.46 -16.32
C ARG A 565 4.51 -5.58 -15.81
N LEU A 566 4.34 -4.41 -16.44
CA LEU A 566 3.13 -3.61 -16.28
C LEU A 566 1.93 -4.43 -16.76
N ILE A 567 0.92 -4.55 -15.88
CA ILE A 567 -0.33 -5.25 -16.16
C ILE A 567 -1.43 -4.24 -16.39
N TRP A 568 -1.58 -3.28 -15.47
CA TRP A 568 -2.59 -2.23 -15.55
C TRP A 568 -2.13 -0.98 -14.79
N THR A 569 -2.80 0.13 -15.07
CA THR A 569 -2.57 1.44 -14.46
C THR A 569 -3.78 2.33 -14.72
N ASP A 570 -3.95 3.35 -13.90
CA ASP A 570 -4.81 4.47 -14.23
C ASP A 570 -4.19 5.31 -15.35
N SER A 571 -4.97 5.64 -16.37
CA SER A 571 -4.61 6.57 -17.43
C SER A 571 -5.49 7.81 -17.39
N ILE A 572 -4.86 8.98 -17.44
CA ILE A 572 -5.52 10.28 -17.42
C ILE A 572 -5.50 10.85 -18.83
N PHE A 573 -6.66 11.22 -19.34
CA PHE A 573 -6.83 11.88 -20.63
C PHE A 573 -7.52 13.23 -20.45
N VAL A 574 -7.00 14.24 -21.14
CA VAL A 574 -7.50 15.62 -21.11
C VAL A 574 -7.93 16.05 -22.51
N PRO A 575 -8.73 17.12 -22.68
CA PRO A 575 -9.20 17.53 -24.00
C PRO A 575 -8.02 18.08 -24.82
N THR A 576 -8.04 17.83 -26.12
CA THR A 576 -7.07 18.44 -27.06
C THR A 576 -7.09 19.97 -26.99
N PRO A 577 -5.99 20.66 -27.35
CA PRO A 577 -5.94 22.12 -27.37
C PRO A 577 -7.06 22.78 -28.18
N GLU A 578 -7.50 22.16 -29.27
CA GLU A 578 -8.60 22.62 -30.11
C GLU A 578 -9.95 22.53 -29.39
N ARG A 579 -10.14 21.49 -28.57
CA ARG A 579 -11.35 21.29 -27.79
C ARG A 579 -11.40 22.18 -26.55
N ILE A 580 -10.26 22.40 -25.89
CA ILE A 580 -10.13 23.43 -24.86
C ILE A 580 -10.51 24.79 -25.44
N ASP A 581 -10.29 24.99 -26.75
CA ASP A 581 -10.60 26.26 -27.40
C ASP A 581 -12.09 26.56 -27.60
N THR A 582 -12.94 25.56 -27.41
CA THR A 582 -14.40 25.72 -27.50
C THR A 582 -15.08 25.87 -26.14
N LEU A 583 -14.35 25.70 -25.03
CA LEU A 583 -14.93 25.74 -23.68
C LEU A 583 -15.36 27.17 -23.30
N ASP A 584 -16.52 27.27 -22.65
CA ASP A 584 -16.93 28.48 -21.95
C ASP A 584 -16.17 28.65 -20.63
N LEU A 585 -16.40 29.77 -19.93
CA LEU A 585 -15.71 30.05 -18.68
C LEU A 585 -15.99 29.00 -17.61
N SER A 586 -17.22 28.51 -17.49
CA SER A 586 -17.60 27.57 -16.43
C SER A 586 -16.93 26.21 -16.64
N ARG A 587 -16.92 25.70 -17.88
CA ARG A 587 -16.24 24.46 -18.25
C ARG A 587 -14.72 24.61 -18.17
N THR A 588 -14.17 25.73 -18.59
CA THR A 588 -12.74 26.04 -18.43
C THR A 588 -12.33 26.00 -16.96
N MET A 589 -13.12 26.62 -16.08
CA MET A 589 -12.88 26.61 -14.63
C MET A 589 -13.04 25.21 -14.03
N SER A 590 -14.00 24.41 -14.50
CA SER A 590 -14.18 23.02 -14.06
C SER A 590 -13.00 22.13 -14.44
N LEU A 591 -12.46 22.28 -15.66
CA LEU A 591 -11.25 21.57 -16.09
C LEU A 591 -10.05 21.97 -15.22
N CYS A 592 -9.85 23.27 -14.99
CA CYS A 592 -8.76 23.74 -14.14
C CYS A 592 -8.92 23.26 -12.70
N TRP A 593 -10.16 23.14 -12.20
CA TRP A 593 -10.44 22.59 -10.88
C TRP A 593 -10.00 21.14 -10.78
N VAL A 594 -10.45 20.27 -11.70
CA VAL A 594 -10.01 18.87 -11.71
C VAL A 594 -8.48 18.78 -11.75
N MET A 595 -7.85 19.50 -12.67
CA MET A 595 -6.39 19.42 -12.84
C MET A 595 -5.61 19.99 -11.66
N HIS A 596 -6.13 21.00 -10.96
CA HIS A 596 -5.51 21.57 -9.76
C HIS A 596 -5.70 20.65 -8.55
N ASP A 597 -6.94 20.35 -8.17
CA ASP A 597 -7.24 19.71 -6.88
C ASP A 597 -7.02 18.19 -6.93
N LEU A 598 -7.27 17.55 -8.07
CA LEU A 598 -7.13 16.09 -8.20
C LEU A 598 -5.72 15.69 -8.64
N TYR A 599 -5.14 16.40 -9.61
CA TYR A 599 -3.87 16.01 -10.24
C TYR A 599 -2.68 16.92 -9.91
N ASN A 600 -2.86 17.97 -9.11
CA ASN A 600 -1.82 18.95 -8.74
C ASN A 600 -1.07 19.56 -9.95
N SER A 601 -1.74 19.63 -11.12
CA SER A 601 -1.18 20.17 -12.34
C SER A 601 -1.53 21.66 -12.48
N TYR A 602 -0.88 22.46 -11.64
CA TYR A 602 -1.03 23.91 -11.59
C TYR A 602 -0.58 24.58 -12.91
N ASP A 603 0.46 24.03 -13.52
CA ASP A 603 1.00 24.47 -14.81
C ASP A 603 0.00 24.27 -15.94
N TYR A 604 -0.66 23.10 -15.99
CA TYR A 604 -1.71 22.82 -16.97
C TYR A 604 -2.92 23.72 -16.75
N ALA A 605 -3.38 23.90 -15.51
CA ALA A 605 -4.46 24.84 -15.20
C ALA A 605 -4.13 26.28 -15.64
N ALA A 606 -2.92 26.77 -15.35
CA ALA A 606 -2.47 28.09 -15.82
C ALA A 606 -2.40 28.17 -17.35
N TRP A 607 -1.97 27.10 -18.03
CA TRP A 607 -1.93 27.02 -19.48
C TRP A 607 -3.34 27.08 -20.09
N VAL A 608 -4.30 26.32 -19.55
CA VAL A 608 -5.71 26.33 -19.96
C VAL A 608 -6.31 27.73 -19.81
N LEU A 609 -6.12 28.38 -18.65
CA LEU A 609 -6.59 29.76 -18.43
C LEU A 609 -5.95 30.76 -19.39
N GLY A 610 -4.67 30.56 -19.74
CA GLY A 610 -3.98 31.41 -20.73
C GLY A 610 -4.61 31.33 -22.11
N ARG A 611 -5.02 30.13 -22.55
CA ARG A 611 -5.73 29.96 -23.81
C ARG A 611 -7.08 30.66 -23.80
N PHE A 612 -7.79 30.60 -22.68
CA PHE A 612 -9.05 31.32 -22.51
C PHE A 612 -8.82 32.85 -22.57
N ASP A 613 -7.80 33.36 -21.88
CA ASP A 613 -7.43 34.77 -21.91
C ASP A 613 -7.10 35.27 -23.32
N ASP A 614 -6.31 34.51 -24.08
CA ASP A 614 -5.90 34.87 -25.44
C ASP A 614 -7.11 35.02 -26.39
N ARG A 615 -8.19 34.26 -26.17
CA ARG A 615 -9.43 34.34 -26.97
C ARG A 615 -10.39 35.43 -26.49
N HIS A 616 -10.51 35.60 -25.18
CA HIS A 616 -11.58 36.39 -24.58
C HIS A 616 -11.10 37.75 -24.06
N GLY A 617 -9.80 38.03 -24.09
CA GLY A 617 -9.21 39.27 -23.58
C GLY A 617 -9.35 39.43 -22.07
N SER A 618 -9.43 38.31 -21.34
CA SER A 618 -9.47 38.26 -19.88
C SER A 618 -8.07 38.17 -19.28
N SER A 619 -8.00 38.06 -17.94
CA SER A 619 -6.73 37.99 -17.19
C SER A 619 -6.74 36.87 -16.16
N TRP A 620 -7.48 35.79 -16.42
CA TRP A 620 -7.65 34.69 -15.48
C TRP A 620 -6.36 33.96 -15.17
N ARG A 621 -5.47 33.79 -16.16
CA ARG A 621 -4.15 33.19 -15.92
C ARG A 621 -3.35 34.05 -14.94
N SER A 622 -3.35 35.37 -15.12
CA SER A 622 -2.64 36.26 -14.20
C SER A 622 -3.23 36.19 -12.79
N THR A 623 -4.55 36.23 -12.66
CA THR A 623 -5.23 36.09 -11.35
C THR A 623 -4.94 34.73 -10.71
N TYR A 624 -4.91 33.66 -11.50
CA TYR A 624 -4.61 32.31 -11.01
C TYR A 624 -3.16 32.18 -10.59
N LEU A 625 -2.22 32.73 -11.37
CA LEU A 625 -0.81 32.75 -11.01
C LEU A 625 -0.61 33.54 -9.71
N GLU A 626 -1.24 34.71 -9.55
CA GLU A 626 -1.21 35.47 -8.29
C GLU A 626 -1.79 34.67 -7.12
N PHE A 627 -2.88 33.93 -7.36
CA PHE A 627 -3.50 33.04 -6.37
C PHE A 627 -2.57 31.91 -5.95
N THR A 628 -1.85 31.30 -6.91
CA THR A 628 -0.89 30.25 -6.60
C THR A 628 0.41 30.80 -6.01
N GLU A 629 0.96 31.90 -6.53
CA GLU A 629 2.25 32.50 -6.11
C GLU A 629 2.23 33.07 -4.68
N GLN A 630 1.07 33.33 -4.09
CA GLN A 630 0.98 33.64 -2.66
C GLN A 630 1.40 32.48 -1.75
N GLU A 631 1.56 31.27 -2.31
CA GLU A 631 1.80 30.01 -1.58
C GLU A 631 3.11 29.29 -1.98
N PHE A 632 3.80 29.66 -3.07
CA PHE A 632 5.05 29.01 -3.55
C PHE A 632 6.34 29.73 -3.14
#